data_AF-A0A820J9S9-F1
#
_entry.id   AF-A0A820J9S9-F1
#
_cell.length_a   1.000
_cell.length_b   1.000
_cell.length_c   1.000
_cell.angle_alpha   90.00
_cell.angle_beta   90.00
_cell.angle_gamma   90.00
#
_symmetry.space_group_name_H-M   'P 1'
#
loop_
_entity.id
_entity.type
_entity.pdbx_description
1 polymer ?
#
loop_
_entity_poly.entity_id
_entity_poly.type
_entity_poly.pdbx_seq_one_letter_code
_entity_poly.pdbx_strand_id
1 'polypeptide(L)'
;MGDYSKALEFYEKSRQMREKTLPSNHPNLATSCNNIGGVYADMGDYSKALEFYEKSHKIYDKAMPSNHPDLAISYNNIGGVYADMGDYLKALEFYEKSYQIREKALPPNHPGLAISYDNIGKVYDNMGDYSKA
;
A
#
# COMPACT_ATOMS: atom_id res chain seq x y z
N MET A 1 13.82 -5.50 -18.57
CA MET A 1 13.47 -4.15 -18.09
C MET A 1 12.05 -3.87 -18.56
N GLY A 2 11.12 -3.70 -17.61
CA GLY A 2 9.74 -3.35 -17.93
C GLY A 2 9.65 -1.95 -18.53
N ASP A 3 8.71 -1.73 -19.44
CA ASP A 3 8.45 -0.41 -20.00
C ASP A 3 7.60 0.42 -19.00
N TYR A 4 8.24 0.81 -17.89
CA TYR A 4 7.60 1.55 -16.80
C TYR A 4 7.04 2.90 -17.27
N SER A 5 7.71 3.56 -18.22
CA SER A 5 7.24 4.81 -18.82
C SER A 5 5.90 4.63 -19.53
N LYS A 6 5.75 3.55 -20.31
CA LYS A 6 4.48 3.23 -20.96
C LYS A 6 3.40 2.83 -19.96
N ALA A 7 3.76 2.07 -18.92
CA ALA A 7 2.82 1.74 -17.84
C ALA A 7 2.27 3.00 -17.15
N LEU A 8 3.15 3.94 -16.78
CA LEU A 8 2.78 5.24 -16.21
C LEU A 8 1.87 6.03 -17.14
N GLU A 9 2.19 6.09 -18.45
CA GLU A 9 1.35 6.78 -19.43
C GLU A 9 -0.10 6.25 -19.44
N PHE A 10 -0.27 4.92 -19.47
CA PHE A 10 -1.60 4.31 -19.47
C PHE A 10 -2.34 4.51 -18.14
N TYR A 11 -1.66 4.36 -17.00
CA TYR A 11 -2.28 4.60 -15.69
C TYR A 11 -2.67 6.06 -15.49
N GLU A 12 -1.85 7.01 -15.93
CA GLU A 12 -2.15 8.44 -15.86
C GLU A 12 -3.35 8.82 -16.74
N LYS A 13 -3.41 8.31 -17.99
CA LYS A 13 -4.60 8.48 -18.84
C LYS A 13 -5.86 7.91 -18.18
N SER A 14 -5.77 6.72 -17.59
CA SER A 14 -6.88 6.11 -16.86
C SER A 14 -7.34 6.97 -15.67
N ARG A 15 -6.39 7.49 -14.88
CA ARG A 15 -6.67 8.38 -13.76
C ARG A 15 -7.39 9.65 -14.22
N GLN A 16 -6.88 10.32 -15.25
CA GLN A 16 -7.47 11.55 -15.78
C GLN A 16 -8.91 11.34 -16.29
N MET A 17 -9.20 10.20 -16.93
CA MET A 17 -10.58 9.88 -17.34
C MET A 17 -11.50 9.68 -16.13
N ARG A 18 -11.02 9.00 -15.09
CA ARG A 18 -11.76 8.80 -13.83
C ARG A 18 -11.99 10.11 -13.09
N GLU A 19 -11.00 11.00 -13.02
CA GLU A 19 -11.12 12.32 -12.35
C GLU A 19 -12.18 13.20 -13.01
N LYS A 20 -12.37 13.08 -14.33
CA LYS A 20 -13.41 13.83 -15.07
C LYS A 20 -14.82 13.29 -14.85
N THR A 21 -14.97 12.05 -14.43
CA THR A 21 -16.26 11.34 -14.44
C THR A 21 -16.74 10.89 -13.06
N LEU A 22 -15.83 10.78 -12.08
CA LEU A 22 -16.11 10.25 -10.75
C LEU A 22 -15.95 11.35 -9.68
N PRO A 23 -16.70 11.26 -8.57
CA PRO A 23 -16.44 12.06 -7.38
C PRO A 23 -15.01 11.90 -6.87
N SER A 24 -14.45 12.93 -6.24
CA SER A 24 -13.05 12.96 -5.78
C SER A 24 -12.70 11.90 -4.73
N ASN A 25 -13.69 11.34 -4.03
CA ASN A 25 -13.54 10.24 -3.08
C ASN A 25 -13.91 8.87 -3.67
N HIS A 26 -14.08 8.74 -4.98
CA HIS A 26 -14.47 7.46 -5.56
C HIS A 26 -13.31 6.43 -5.46
N PRO A 27 -13.54 5.20 -4.96
CA PRO A 27 -12.50 4.18 -4.77
C PRO A 27 -11.64 3.87 -6.01
N ASN A 28 -12.22 3.89 -7.21
CA ASN A 28 -11.47 3.75 -8.47
C ASN A 28 -10.36 4.80 -8.67
N LEU A 29 -10.47 6.00 -8.10
CA LEU A 29 -9.38 6.97 -8.09
C LEU A 29 -8.23 6.52 -7.19
N ALA A 30 -8.54 5.93 -6.04
CA ALA A 30 -7.55 5.32 -5.16
C ALA A 30 -6.81 4.19 -5.89
N THR A 31 -7.53 3.29 -6.56
CA THR A 31 -6.91 2.21 -7.35
C THR A 31 -5.96 2.76 -8.42
N SER A 32 -6.32 3.86 -9.10
CA SER A 32 -5.42 4.50 -10.06
C SER A 32 -4.13 4.99 -9.40
N CYS A 33 -4.26 5.69 -8.27
CA CYS A 33 -3.11 6.17 -7.51
C CYS A 33 -2.24 5.01 -7.00
N ASN A 34 -2.85 3.93 -6.50
CA ASN A 34 -2.15 2.74 -6.03
C ASN A 34 -1.31 2.09 -7.15
N ASN A 35 -1.86 1.98 -8.36
CA ASN A 35 -1.12 1.40 -9.48
C ASN A 35 0.06 2.27 -9.90
N ILE A 36 -0.11 3.59 -9.95
CA ILE A 36 0.99 4.53 -10.25
C ILE A 36 2.06 4.45 -9.15
N GLY A 37 1.66 4.38 -7.89
CA GLY A 37 2.57 4.19 -6.75
C GLY A 37 3.39 2.90 -6.86
N GLY A 38 2.75 1.80 -7.26
CA GLY A 38 3.44 0.52 -7.51
C GLY A 38 4.47 0.60 -8.62
N VAL A 39 4.16 1.27 -9.73
CA VAL A 39 5.15 1.46 -10.81
C VAL A 39 6.35 2.28 -10.33
N TYR A 40 6.14 3.33 -9.53
CA TYR A 40 7.26 4.09 -8.96
C TYR A 40 8.07 3.29 -7.93
N ALA A 41 7.43 2.44 -7.13
CA ALA A 41 8.11 1.54 -6.21
C ALA A 41 9.00 0.55 -6.98
N ASP A 42 8.48 -0.06 -8.05
CA ASP A 42 9.24 -0.97 -8.92
C ASP A 42 10.42 -0.28 -9.63
N MET A 43 10.32 1.04 -9.86
CA MET A 43 11.41 1.87 -10.39
C MET A 43 12.45 2.29 -9.33
N GLY A 44 12.18 2.07 -8.04
CA GLY A 44 12.98 2.58 -6.92
C GLY A 44 12.78 4.07 -6.63
N ASP A 45 11.79 4.73 -7.25
CA ASP A 45 11.41 6.11 -6.93
C ASP A 45 10.44 6.10 -5.73
N TYR A 46 10.99 5.77 -4.56
CA TYR A 46 10.21 5.57 -3.34
C TYR A 46 9.49 6.85 -2.87
N SER A 47 10.05 8.03 -3.15
CA SER A 47 9.40 9.30 -2.82
C SER A 47 8.09 9.49 -3.60
N LYS A 48 8.09 9.23 -4.92
CA LYS A 48 6.83 9.26 -5.68
C LYS A 48 5.92 8.10 -5.34
N ALA A 49 6.46 6.90 -5.07
CA ALA A 49 5.65 5.77 -4.63
C ALA A 49 4.82 6.13 -3.38
N LEU A 50 5.46 6.70 -2.36
CA LEU A 50 4.80 7.17 -1.14
C LEU A 50 3.76 8.26 -1.44
N GLU A 51 4.09 9.26 -2.26
CA GLU A 51 3.15 10.32 -2.63
C GLU A 51 1.84 9.74 -3.21
N PHE A 52 1.94 8.77 -4.12
CA PHE A 52 0.80 8.15 -4.76
C PHE A 52 0.06 7.16 -3.84
N TYR A 53 0.77 6.37 -3.05
CA TYR A 53 0.13 5.49 -2.07
C TYR A 53 -0.59 6.26 -0.96
N GLU A 54 -0.05 7.37 -0.48
CA GLU A 54 -0.73 8.25 0.48
C GLU A 54 -1.98 8.91 -0.11
N LYS A 55 -1.93 9.34 -1.39
CA LYS A 55 -3.12 9.83 -2.10
C LYS A 55 -4.18 8.74 -2.21
N SER A 56 -3.78 7.51 -2.54
CA SER A 56 -4.69 6.35 -2.57
C SER A 56 -5.32 6.10 -1.20
N HIS A 57 -4.50 6.09 -0.14
CA HIS A 57 -4.94 5.86 1.23
C HIS A 57 -5.98 6.91 1.66
N LYS A 58 -5.71 8.20 1.43
CA LYS A 58 -6.64 9.30 1.76
C LYS A 58 -7.99 9.18 1.04
N ILE A 59 -8.02 8.61 -0.17
CA ILE A 59 -9.27 8.38 -0.89
C ILE A 59 -10.01 7.19 -0.28
N TYR A 60 -9.34 6.07 -0.05
CA TYR A 60 -9.96 4.91 0.60
C TYR A 60 -10.51 5.24 2.00
N ASP A 61 -9.76 6.00 2.80
CA ASP A 61 -10.16 6.41 4.15
C ASP A 61 -11.44 7.26 4.17
N LYS A 62 -11.64 8.09 3.15
CA LYS A 62 -12.87 8.87 2.99
C LYS A 62 -14.03 8.08 2.39
N ALA A 63 -13.74 7.01 1.67
CA ALA A 63 -14.73 6.29 0.85
C ALA A 63 -15.27 5.04 1.53
N MET A 64 -14.52 4.46 2.45
CA MET A 64 -14.76 3.13 2.99
C MET A 64 -14.86 3.13 4.52
N PRO A 65 -15.54 2.15 5.13
CA PRO A 65 -15.45 1.90 6.57
C PRO A 65 -14.01 1.62 7.02
N SER A 66 -13.69 1.94 8.27
CA SER A 66 -12.32 1.84 8.81
C SER A 66 -11.74 0.42 8.86
N ASN A 67 -12.58 -0.61 8.73
CA ASN A 67 -12.16 -2.02 8.66
C ASN A 67 -12.14 -2.58 7.22
N HIS A 68 -12.25 -1.73 6.20
CA HIS A 68 -12.28 -2.20 4.81
C HIS A 68 -10.93 -2.78 4.36
N PRO A 69 -10.88 -3.93 3.66
CA PRO A 69 -9.63 -4.56 3.21
C PRO A 69 -8.71 -3.66 2.39
N ASP A 70 -9.27 -2.76 1.56
CA ASP A 70 -8.48 -1.81 0.77
C ASP A 70 -7.65 -0.84 1.62
N LEU A 71 -8.12 -0.48 2.83
CA LEU A 71 -7.32 0.31 3.77
C LEU A 71 -6.12 -0.48 4.26
N ALA A 72 -6.30 -1.77 4.57
CA ALA A 72 -5.18 -2.64 4.94
C ALA A 72 -4.16 -2.77 3.79
N ILE A 73 -4.62 -2.91 2.54
CA ILE A 73 -3.74 -2.97 1.36
C ILE A 73 -2.94 -1.66 1.23
N SER A 74 -3.61 -0.50 1.37
CA SER A 74 -2.92 0.79 1.25
C SER A 74 -1.84 0.98 2.32
N TYR A 75 -2.11 0.63 3.58
CA TYR A 75 -1.09 0.65 4.64
C TYR A 75 0.04 -0.34 4.38
N ASN A 76 -0.28 -1.54 3.89
CA ASN A 76 0.74 -2.54 3.55
C ASN A 76 1.69 -2.03 2.46
N ASN A 77 1.17 -1.34 1.44
CA ASN A 77 2.00 -0.81 0.35
C ASN A 77 2.92 0.32 0.85
N ILE A 78 2.42 1.21 1.71
CA ILE A 78 3.24 2.25 2.35
C ILE A 78 4.33 1.62 3.22
N GLY A 79 3.98 0.61 4.02
CA GLY A 79 4.94 -0.15 4.84
C GLY A 79 6.03 -0.82 4.01
N GLY A 80 5.66 -1.40 2.86
CA GLY A 80 6.61 -1.98 1.90
C GLY A 80 7.62 -0.96 1.38
N VAL A 81 7.16 0.24 0.98
CA VAL A 81 8.09 1.27 0.52
C VAL A 81 9.04 1.71 1.63
N TYR A 82 8.58 1.87 2.87
CA TYR A 82 9.48 2.18 3.99
C TYR A 82 10.47 1.04 4.29
N ALA A 83 10.05 -0.23 4.16
CA ALA A 83 10.93 -1.38 4.32
C ALA A 83 12.02 -1.38 3.24
N ASP A 84 11.67 -1.12 1.98
CA ASP A 84 12.61 -1.02 0.86
C ASP A 84 13.61 0.15 1.02
N MET A 85 13.18 1.23 1.68
CA MET A 85 14.05 2.36 2.06
C MET A 85 14.94 2.08 3.28
N GLY A 86 14.74 0.95 3.98
CA GLY A 86 15.42 0.63 5.25
C GLY A 86 14.89 1.38 6.47
N ASP A 87 13.77 2.11 6.36
CA ASP A 87 13.08 2.74 7.49
C ASP A 87 12.15 1.72 8.17
N TYR A 88 12.78 0.73 8.82
CA TYR A 88 12.11 -0.42 9.40
C TYR A 88 11.11 -0.06 10.50
N LEU A 89 11.36 1.01 11.25
CA LEU A 89 10.44 1.46 12.31
C LEU A 89 9.12 1.97 11.71
N LYS A 90 9.17 2.75 10.63
CA LYS A 90 7.95 3.14 9.92
C LYS A 90 7.30 1.96 9.20
N ALA A 91 8.11 1.07 8.61
CA ALA A 91 7.57 -0.13 7.98
C ALA A 91 6.71 -0.94 8.97
N LEU A 92 7.22 -1.19 10.19
CA LEU A 92 6.47 -1.84 11.27
C LEU A 92 5.19 -1.08 11.61
N GLU A 93 5.27 0.24 11.83
CA GLU A 93 4.09 1.06 12.15
C GLU A 93 2.96 0.87 11.12
N PHE A 94 3.31 0.88 9.82
CA PHE A 94 2.35 0.74 8.74
C PHE A 94 1.87 -0.71 8.56
N TYR A 95 2.73 -1.71 8.71
CA TYR A 95 2.33 -3.11 8.66
C TYR A 95 1.44 -3.51 9.84
N GLU A 96 1.67 -2.98 11.05
CA GLU A 96 0.82 -3.20 12.21
C GLU A 96 -0.58 -2.59 12.00
N LYS A 97 -0.68 -1.38 11.42
CA LYS A 97 -1.98 -0.79 11.05
C LYS A 97 -2.73 -1.65 10.02
N SER A 98 -2.01 -2.20 9.03
CA SER A 98 -2.58 -3.14 8.06
C SER A 98 -3.09 -4.42 8.73
N TYR A 99 -2.28 -4.99 9.63
CA TYR A 99 -2.62 -6.18 10.41
C TYR A 99 -3.90 -5.96 11.24
N GLN A 100 -3.98 -4.87 12.00
CA GLN A 100 -5.14 -4.57 12.86
C GLN A 100 -6.46 -4.47 12.08
N ILE A 101 -6.42 -3.95 10.85
CA ILE A 101 -7.61 -3.91 9.99
C ILE A 101 -7.98 -5.33 9.54
N ARG A 102 -7.00 -6.11 9.08
CA ARG A 102 -7.20 -7.50 8.65
C ARG A 102 -7.71 -8.38 9.78
N GLU A 103 -7.16 -8.24 10.99
CA GLU A 103 -7.57 -8.98 12.18
C GLU A 103 -9.04 -8.75 12.53
N LYS A 104 -9.51 -7.50 12.39
CA LYS A 104 -10.93 -7.15 12.63
C LYS A 104 -11.87 -7.59 11.52
N ALA A 105 -11.38 -7.68 10.29
CA ALA A 105 -12.21 -7.91 9.10
C ALA A 105 -12.25 -9.37 8.64
N LEU A 106 -11.26 -10.19 9.01
CA LEU A 106 -11.03 -11.51 8.46
C LEU A 106 -11.11 -12.60 9.54
N PRO A 107 -11.49 -13.84 9.18
CA PRO A 107 -11.43 -14.96 10.12
C PRO A 107 -9.97 -15.28 10.51
N PRO A 108 -9.73 -15.88 11.69
CA PRO A 108 -8.38 -16.09 12.23
C PRO A 108 -7.39 -16.85 11.33
N ASN A 109 -7.88 -17.71 10.44
CA ASN A 109 -7.04 -18.52 9.53
C ASN A 109 -6.98 -17.95 8.10
N HIS A 110 -7.35 -16.69 7.90
CA HIS A 110 -7.34 -16.10 6.57
C HIS A 110 -5.90 -15.84 6.08
N PRO A 111 -5.56 -16.18 4.82
CA PRO A 111 -4.21 -15.96 4.27
C PRO A 111 -3.70 -14.52 4.36
N GLY A 112 -4.59 -13.54 4.36
CA GLY A 112 -4.25 -12.14 4.58
C GLY A 112 -3.58 -11.84 5.93
N LEU A 113 -3.88 -12.61 6.98
CA LEU A 113 -3.21 -12.50 8.27
C LEU A 113 -1.79 -13.06 8.20
N ALA A 114 -1.60 -14.19 7.51
CA ALA A 114 -0.28 -14.77 7.26
C ALA A 114 0.65 -13.78 6.52
N ILE A 115 0.13 -13.10 5.48
CA ILE A 115 0.90 -12.05 4.76
C ILE A 115 1.34 -10.93 5.71
N SER A 116 0.49 -10.54 6.67
CA SER A 116 0.85 -9.50 7.65
C SER A 116 1.96 -9.98 8.60
N TYR A 117 1.87 -11.22 9.10
CA TYR A 117 2.92 -11.82 9.91
C TYR A 117 4.25 -11.92 9.15
N ASP A 118 4.21 -12.41 7.91
CA ASP A 118 5.41 -12.53 7.06
C ASP A 118 6.09 -11.17 6.85
N ASN A 119 5.31 -10.11 6.61
CA ASN A 119 5.87 -8.77 6.40
C ASN A 119 6.49 -8.20 7.69
N ILE A 120 5.84 -8.36 8.84
CA ILE A 120 6.36 -7.92 10.14
C ILE A 120 7.62 -8.71 10.51
N GLY A 121 7.59 -10.04 10.37
CA GLY A 121 8.73 -10.92 10.66
C GLY A 121 9.95 -10.59 9.79
N LYS A 122 9.74 -10.36 8.48
CA LYS A 122 10.81 -9.90 7.58
C LYS A 122 11.44 -8.58 8.02
N VAL A 123 10.64 -7.65 8.55
CA VAL A 123 11.19 -6.38 9.04
C VAL A 123 12.05 -6.61 10.29
N TYR A 124 11.61 -7.45 11.24
CA TYR A 124 12.43 -7.81 12.40
C TYR A 124 13.71 -8.56 12.01
N ASP A 125 13.65 -9.47 11.05
CA ASP A 125 14.82 -10.17 10.50
C ASP A 125 15.83 -9.18 9.90
N ASN A 126 15.35 -8.22 9.09
CA ASN A 126 16.18 -7.16 8.51
C ASN A 126 16.77 -6.20 9.57
N MET A 127 16.12 -6.03 10.71
CA MET A 127 16.64 -5.29 11.86
C MET A 127 17.66 -6.09 12.70
N GLY A 128 17.76 -7.41 12.47
CA GLY A 128 18.55 -8.32 13.30
C GLY A 128 17.90 -8.68 14.64
N ASP A 129 16.62 -8.37 14.84
CA ASP A 129 15.85 -8.76 16.04
C ASP A 129 15.22 -10.14 15.84
N TYR A 130 16.07 -11.16 15.75
CA TYR A 130 15.64 -12.55 15.52
C TYR A 130 14.73 -13.12 16.61
N SER A 131 14.63 -12.45 17.76
CA SER A 131 13.72 -12.86 18.83
C SER A 131 12.25 -12.51 18.52
N LYS A 132 12.03 -11.54 17.62
CA LYS A 132 10.71 -11.05 17.21
C LYS A 132 10.36 -11.36 15.74
N ALA A 133 11.33 -11.84 14.96
CA ALA A 133 11.14 -12.32 13.60
C ALA A 133 10.33 -13.63 13.57
#